data_AF-A0A1H6E784-F1
#
_entry.id   AF-A0A1H6E784-F1
#
_cell.length_a   1.000
_cell.length_b   1.000
_cell.length_c   1.000
_cell.angle_alpha   90.00
_cell.angle_beta   90.00
_cell.angle_gamma   90.00
#
_symmetry.space_group_name_H-M   'P 1'
#
loop_
_entity.id
_entity.type
_entity.pdbx_description
1 polymer ?
#
loop_
_entity_poly.entity_id
_entity_poly.type
_entity_poly.pdbx_seq_one_letter_code
_entity_poly.pdbx_strand_id
1 'polypeptide(L)'
;MFRLVRGTGHILDVLDVLHRDRLALRIHDGAFSAMDLTARHPRTGELLSTVKFMAQTLAAAGELQRDLQRELTYDGLRAAKAKGSKGGRRPAVPADKTGDVRTAYLEGRSIAA
;
A
#
# COMPACT_ATOMS: atom_id res chain seq x y z
N MET A 1 -2.92 -7.38 -14.63
CA MET A 1 -1.88 -7.02 -13.63
C MET A 1 -0.96 -5.99 -14.27
N PHE A 2 -0.71 -4.85 -13.61
CA PHE A 2 0.21 -3.83 -14.14
C PHE A 2 1.66 -4.36 -14.02
N ARG A 3 2.42 -4.34 -15.13
CA ARG A 3 3.83 -4.75 -15.16
C ARG A 3 4.82 -3.61 -14.93
N LEU A 4 4.33 -2.37 -14.95
CA LEU A 4 5.13 -1.16 -14.86
C LEU A 4 5.25 -0.63 -13.42
N VAL A 5 4.16 -0.68 -12.66
CA VAL A 5 4.08 -0.12 -11.31
C VAL A 5 3.60 -1.16 -10.31
N ARG A 6 4.16 -1.12 -9.09
CA ARG A 6 3.76 -2.01 -7.98
C ARG A 6 2.39 -1.66 -7.41
N GLY A 7 1.94 -0.41 -7.58
CA GLY A 7 0.63 0.08 -7.18
C GLY A 7 0.13 1.17 -8.13
N THR A 8 -1.18 1.27 -8.30
CA THR A 8 -1.80 2.21 -9.26
C THR A 8 -1.57 3.68 -8.92
N GLY A 9 -1.27 4.02 -7.66
CA GLY A 9 -0.95 5.40 -7.27
C GLY A 9 0.34 5.92 -7.92
N HIS A 10 1.29 5.03 -8.22
CA HIS A 10 2.57 5.40 -8.82
C HIS A 10 2.52 5.60 -10.34
N ILE A 11 1.36 5.39 -10.97
CA ILE A 11 1.25 5.54 -12.42
C ILE A 11 1.44 7.00 -12.85
N LEU A 12 0.98 7.95 -12.03
CA LEU A 12 1.15 9.38 -12.31
C LEU A 12 2.62 9.78 -12.19
N ASP A 13 3.33 9.30 -11.17
CA ASP A 13 4.77 9.54 -10.99
C ASP A 13 5.58 9.08 -12.21
N VAL A 14 5.26 7.90 -12.74
CA VAL A 14 5.94 7.35 -13.92
C VAL A 14 5.61 8.15 -15.17
N LEU A 15 4.35 8.57 -15.35
CA LEU A 15 3.96 9.40 -16.49
C LEU A 15 4.66 10.77 -16.47
N ASP A 16 4.90 11.36 -15.29
CA ASP A 16 5.64 12.62 -15.16
C ASP A 16 7.11 12.48 -15.58
N VAL A 17 7.77 11.37 -15.21
CA VAL A 17 9.16 11.09 -15.63
C VAL A 17 9.22 10.88 -17.14
N LEU A 18 8.34 10.03 -17.69
CA LEU A 18 8.29 9.77 -19.14
C LEU A 18 7.98 11.05 -19.92
N HIS A 19 7.13 11.92 -19.37
CA HIS A 19 6.86 13.22 -19.94
C HIS A 19 8.11 14.09 -20.03
N ARG A 20 8.87 14.20 -18.92
CA ARG A 20 10.11 14.99 -18.85
C ARG A 20 11.13 14.51 -19.87
N ASP A 21 11.26 13.20 -20.00
CA ASP A 21 12.28 12.56 -20.84
C ASP A 21 11.83 12.36 -22.30
N ARG A 22 10.63 12.86 -22.65
CA ARG A 22 10.01 12.72 -23.99
C ARG A 22 9.91 11.26 -24.48
N LEU A 23 9.66 10.35 -23.54
CA LEU A 23 9.48 8.93 -23.83
C LEU A 23 8.02 8.62 -24.08
N ALA A 24 7.78 7.70 -25.03
CA ALA A 24 6.45 7.20 -25.33
C ALA A 24 6.18 5.89 -24.57
N LEU A 25 4.99 5.75 -23.98
CA LEU A 25 4.55 4.53 -23.29
C LEU A 25 3.29 3.98 -23.94
N ARG A 26 3.41 2.79 -24.54
CA ARG A 26 2.29 2.06 -25.14
C ARG A 26 2.01 0.77 -24.38
N ILE A 27 0.74 0.51 -24.09
CA ILE A 27 0.31 -0.71 -23.43
C ILE A 27 0.19 -1.82 -24.48
N HIS A 28 0.86 -2.94 -24.23
CA HIS A 28 0.90 -4.06 -25.17
C HIS A 28 -0.27 -5.05 -24.98
N ASP A 29 -0.79 -5.20 -23.77
CA ASP A 29 -1.76 -6.27 -23.44
C ASP A 29 -2.73 -5.84 -22.33
N GLY A 30 -3.87 -6.53 -22.23
CA GLY A 30 -4.95 -6.29 -21.27
C GLY A 30 -6.00 -5.29 -21.75
N ALA A 31 -6.84 -4.82 -20.83
CA ALA A 31 -8.02 -3.99 -21.11
C ALA A 31 -7.71 -2.63 -21.78
N PHE A 32 -6.45 -2.19 -21.73
CA PHE A 32 -5.98 -0.95 -22.34
C PHE A 32 -4.94 -1.20 -23.44
N SER A 33 -4.90 -2.41 -24.02
CA SER A 33 -3.95 -2.74 -25.10
C SER A 33 -4.03 -1.75 -26.26
N ALA A 34 -2.89 -1.51 -26.90
CA ALA A 34 -2.67 -0.54 -27.97
C ALA A 34 -2.84 0.95 -27.55
N MET A 35 -3.15 1.23 -26.30
CA MET A 35 -3.24 2.61 -25.81
C MET A 35 -1.86 3.21 -25.62
N ASP A 36 -1.68 4.43 -26.13
CA ASP A 36 -0.51 5.27 -25.85
C ASP A 36 -0.84 6.21 -24.68
N LEU A 37 -0.22 5.95 -23.52
CA LEU A 37 -0.41 6.72 -22.29
C LEU A 37 0.36 8.05 -22.28
N THR A 38 1.06 8.35 -23.36
CA THR A 38 1.85 9.58 -23.55
C THR A 38 1.40 10.34 -24.80
N ALA A 39 0.27 9.94 -25.40
CA ALA A 39 -0.26 10.56 -26.60
C ALA A 39 -0.55 12.05 -26.37
N ARG A 40 -0.09 12.88 -27.30
CA ARG A 40 -0.16 14.35 -27.20
C ARG A 40 -0.98 14.96 -28.31
N HIS A 41 -1.57 16.11 -28.00
CA HIS A 41 -2.24 16.91 -29.00
C HIS A 41 -1.22 17.45 -30.01
N PRO A 42 -1.38 17.24 -31.32
CA PRO A 42 -0.36 17.53 -32.34
C PRO A 42 0.06 19.00 -32.39
N ARG A 43 -0.85 19.90 -32.02
CA ARG A 43 -0.67 21.35 -32.14
C ARG A 43 -0.14 22.01 -30.86
N THR A 44 -0.40 21.43 -29.70
CA THR A 44 -0.08 22.02 -28.39
C THR A 44 0.99 21.23 -27.63
N GLY A 45 1.24 19.97 -28.01
CA GLY A 45 2.19 19.10 -27.32
C GLY A 45 1.72 18.65 -25.93
N GLU A 46 0.53 19.05 -25.50
CA GLU A 46 -0.05 18.65 -24.22
C GLU A 46 -0.56 17.21 -24.26
N LEU A 47 -0.54 16.51 -23.12
CA LEU A 47 -1.11 15.17 -23.00
C LEU A 47 -2.59 15.21 -23.38
N LEU A 48 -3.06 14.26 -24.19
CA LEU A 48 -4.46 14.19 -24.56
C LEU A 48 -5.34 14.11 -23.30
N SER A 49 -6.40 14.93 -23.25
CA SER A 49 -7.30 15.03 -22.10
C SER A 49 -7.91 13.68 -21.72
N THR A 50 -8.23 12.83 -22.71
CA THR A 50 -8.70 11.45 -22.50
C THR A 50 -7.68 10.59 -21.77
N VAL A 51 -6.40 10.67 -22.15
CA VAL A 51 -5.31 9.90 -21.53
C VAL A 51 -5.09 10.38 -20.09
N LYS A 52 -5.06 11.70 -19.89
CA LYS A 52 -4.96 12.30 -18.56
C LYS A 52 -6.11 11.87 -17.65
N PHE A 53 -7.34 11.96 -18.15
CA PHE A 53 -8.54 11.56 -17.42
C PHE A 53 -8.47 10.07 -17.03
N MET A 54 -8.16 9.18 -17.99
CA MET A 54 -8.06 7.75 -17.72
C MET A 54 -6.98 7.40 -16.69
N ALA A 55 -5.79 8.00 -16.79
CA ALA A 55 -4.72 7.80 -15.82
C ALA A 55 -5.12 8.24 -14.40
N GLN A 56 -5.78 9.41 -14.29
CA GLN A 56 -6.30 9.92 -13.03
C GLN A 56 -7.42 9.03 -12.45
N THR A 57 -8.36 8.58 -13.28
CA THR A 57 -9.42 7.66 -12.85
C THR A 57 -8.84 6.34 -12.36
N LEU A 58 -7.83 5.78 -13.03
CA LEU A 58 -7.15 4.55 -12.60
C LEU A 58 -6.40 4.72 -11.28
N ALA A 59 -5.71 5.85 -11.11
CA ALA A 59 -5.05 6.16 -9.85
C ALA A 59 -6.06 6.26 -8.69
N ALA A 60 -7.12 7.07 -8.87
CA ALA A 60 -8.16 7.28 -7.88
C ALA A 60 -8.94 6.00 -7.53
N ALA A 61 -9.33 5.21 -8.54
CA ALA A 61 -10.01 3.94 -8.31
C ALA A 61 -9.16 2.96 -7.50
N GLY A 62 -7.86 2.91 -7.76
CA GLY A 62 -6.98 2.04 -6.99
C GLY A 62 -6.64 2.57 -5.60
N GLU A 63 -6.68 3.89 -5.36
CA GLU A 63 -6.64 4.47 -4.00
C GLU A 63 -7.88 4.09 -3.22
N LEU A 64 -9.06 4.30 -3.79
CA LEU A 64 -10.34 3.90 -3.20
C LEU A 64 -10.36 2.42 -2.84
N GLN A 65 -9.89 1.55 -3.75
CA GLN A 65 -9.81 0.12 -3.46
C GLN A 65 -8.88 -0.19 -2.29
N ARG A 66 -7.74 0.51 -2.18
CA ARG A 66 -6.79 0.33 -1.05
C ARG A 66 -7.41 0.79 0.27
N ASP A 67 -8.11 1.91 0.27
CA ASP A 67 -8.73 2.44 1.47
C ASP A 67 -9.90 1.57 1.93
N LEU A 68 -10.71 1.07 1.00
CA LEU A 68 -11.76 0.10 1.31
C LEU A 68 -11.17 -1.19 1.91
N GLN A 69 -10.08 -1.71 1.35
CA GLN A 69 -9.41 -2.89 1.91
C GLN A 69 -8.87 -2.64 3.32
N ARG A 70 -8.32 -1.44 3.59
CA ARG A 70 -7.86 -1.06 4.93
C ARG A 70 -9.01 -0.99 5.91
N GLU A 71 -10.11 -0.34 5.53
CA GLU A 71 -11.30 -0.21 6.37
C GLU A 71 -11.87 -1.59 6.74
N LEU A 72 -12.07 -2.47 5.75
CA LEU A 72 -12.52 -3.84 5.99
C LEU A 72 -11.56 -4.64 6.89
N THR A 73 -10.25 -4.40 6.75
CA THR A 73 -9.24 -5.02 7.62
C THR A 73 -9.39 -4.53 9.06
N TYR A 74 -9.56 -3.23 9.27
CA TYR A 74 -9.76 -2.67 10.61
C TYR A 74 -11.07 -3.13 11.24
N ASP A 75 -12.13 -3.28 10.46
CA ASP A 75 -13.41 -3.84 10.93
C ASP A 75 -13.23 -5.28 11.40
N GLY A 76 -12.52 -6.09 10.61
CA GLY A 76 -12.15 -7.45 11.00
C GLY A 76 -11.32 -7.49 12.29
N LEU A 77 -10.34 -6.60 12.43
CA LEU A 77 -9.52 -6.49 13.64
C LEU A 77 -10.34 -6.07 14.87
N ARG A 78 -11.27 -5.11 14.70
CA ARG A 78 -12.19 -4.69 15.77
C ARG A 78 -13.09 -5.84 16.19
N ALA A 79 -13.66 -6.57 15.24
CA ALA A 79 -14.49 -7.75 15.52
C ALA A 79 -13.69 -8.86 16.22
N ALA A 80 -12.46 -9.12 15.80
CA ALA A 80 -11.59 -10.10 16.45
C ALA A 80 -11.24 -9.70 17.89
N LYS A 81 -10.96 -8.42 18.12
CA LYS A 81 -10.71 -7.87 19.47
C LYS A 81 -11.94 -7.99 20.37
N ALA A 82 -13.13 -7.72 19.84
CA ALA A 82 -14.40 -7.88 20.57
C ALA A 82 -14.64 -9.35 20.97
N LYS A 83 -14.19 -10.31 20.17
CA LYS A 83 -14.18 -11.76 20.49
C LYS A 83 -13.07 -12.17 21.46
N GLY A 84 -12.26 -11.23 21.97
CA GLY A 84 -11.18 -11.50 22.91
C GLY A 84 -9.85 -11.91 22.26
N SER A 85 -9.72 -11.86 20.93
CA SER A 85 -8.45 -12.15 20.27
C SER A 85 -7.43 -11.04 20.55
N LYS A 86 -6.26 -11.41 21.06
CA LYS A 86 -5.12 -10.49 21.22
C LYS A 86 -4.25 -10.50 19.97
N GLY A 87 -4.01 -9.30 19.42
CA GLY A 87 -3.02 -9.10 18.36
C GLY A 87 -1.59 -9.00 18.89
N GLY A 88 -0.64 -8.82 17.98
CA GLY A 88 0.78 -8.66 18.30
C GLY A 88 1.53 -9.98 18.49
N ARG A 89 2.80 -9.87 18.87
CA ARG A 89 3.66 -11.04 19.12
C ARG A 89 3.22 -11.72 20.43
N ARG A 90 3.08 -13.04 20.40
CA ARG A 90 2.82 -13.82 21.61
C ARG A 90 3.99 -13.67 22.60
N PRO A 91 3.74 -13.51 23.91
CA PRO A 91 4.79 -13.52 24.92
C PRO A 91 5.67 -14.76 24.76
N ALA A 92 6.98 -14.56 24.69
CA ALA A 92 7.94 -15.66 24.55
C ALA A 92 8.33 -16.25 25.92
N VAL A 93 8.19 -15.47 26.98
CA VAL A 93 8.47 -15.90 28.35
C VAL A 93 7.16 -16.40 28.98
N PRO A 94 7.15 -17.63 29.52
CA PRO A 94 6.02 -18.17 30.28
C PRO A 94 5.62 -17.31 31.49
N ALA A 95 4.34 -17.38 31.89
CA ALA A 95 3.78 -16.51 32.92
C ALA A 95 4.34 -16.80 34.32
N ASP A 96 4.59 -18.06 34.63
CA ASP A 96 5.31 -18.54 35.82
C ASP A 96 6.70 -17.93 35.90
N LYS A 97 7.50 -18.03 34.83
CA LYS A 97 8.84 -17.44 34.79
C LYS A 97 8.80 -15.91 34.93
N THR A 98 7.76 -15.28 34.38
CA THR A 98 7.54 -13.84 34.55
C THR A 98 7.20 -13.50 36.01
N GLY A 99 6.44 -14.37 36.68
CA GLY A 99 6.14 -14.28 38.11
C GLY A 99 7.39 -14.41 38.97
N ASP A 100 8.23 -15.41 38.71
CA ASP A 100 9.48 -15.63 39.43
C ASP A 100 10.42 -14.42 39.32
N VAL A 101 10.59 -13.91 38.09
CA VAL A 101 11.39 -12.70 37.84
C VAL A 101 10.82 -11.49 38.58
N ARG A 102 9.50 -11.33 38.61
CA ARG A 102 8.84 -10.24 39.33
C ARG A 102 9.08 -10.33 40.84
N THR A 103 8.96 -11.52 41.42
CA THR A 103 9.20 -11.74 42.85
C THR A 103 10.66 -11.46 43.20
N ALA A 104 11.60 -12.04 42.44
CA ALA A 104 13.03 -11.82 42.63
C ALA A 104 13.43 -10.33 42.57
N TYR A 105 12.84 -9.58 41.63
CA TYR A 105 13.05 -8.15 41.53
C TYR A 105 12.53 -7.38 42.75
N LEU A 106 11.33 -7.72 43.23
CA LEU A 106 10.74 -7.08 44.42
C LEU A 106 11.48 -7.41 45.71
N GLU A 107 12.13 -8.57 45.77
CA GLU A 107 13.03 -8.97 46.88
C GLU A 107 14.42 -8.32 46.80
N GLY A 108 14.65 -7.45 45.81
CA GLY A 108 15.88 -6.66 45.69
C GLY A 108 17.05 -7.41 45.03
N ARG A 109 16.81 -8.53 44.34
CA ARG A 109 17.87 -9.18 43.56
C ARG A 109 18.31 -8.30 42.40
N SER A 110 19.63 -8.27 42.16
CA SER A 110 20.21 -7.55 41.03
C SER A 110 19.72 -8.14 39.70
N ILE A 111 19.48 -7.27 38.71
CA ILE A 111 19.04 -7.64 37.36
C ILE A 111 20.12 -8.44 36.60
N ALA A 112 21.39 -8.28 36.96
CA ALA A 112 22.52 -8.92 36.30
C ALA A 112 22.97 -10.24 36.96
N ALA A 113 22.38 -10.60 38.10
CA ALA A 113 22.69 -11.82 38.84
C ALA A 113 21.81 -12.99 38.39
#